data_AF-A0A3P9B8A4-F1
#
_entry.id   AF-A0A3P9B8A4-F1
#
_cell.length_a   1.000
_cell.length_b   1.000
_cell.length_c   1.000
_cell.angle_alpha   90.00
_cell.angle_beta   90.00
_cell.angle_gamma   90.00
#
_symmetry.space_group_name_H-M   'P 1'
#
loop_
_entity.id
_entity.type
_entity.pdbx_description
1 polymer ?
#
loop_
_entity_poly.entity_id
_entity_poly.type
_entity_poly.pdbx_seq_one_letter_code
_entity_poly.pdbx_strand_id
1 'polypeptide(L)'
;MHCGVTSTPKPYRTCSFSLSKLSGIKKKTDSKPVEPAKKQVLLQRISRCEGEKYLKWVKDFVSKNKSMCVHLKKPSGADLWIEELENTKYNGDDDEVNAWGKFYLPEIVKMQVIGVVKGTSCPCDELVLMTREDKKLYGYDGEELHLVASSFLELCDKTIEYPASKRYYNGEAFKDMTEEDWKKVKMSDVGRKLQEEHKKLVNETQSAFVA
;
A
#
# COMPACT_ATOMS: atom_id res chain seq x y z
N MET A 1 37.98 -37.58 -34.91
CA MET A 1 38.29 -36.18 -35.28
C MET A 1 37.67 -35.27 -34.23
N HIS A 2 38.50 -34.44 -33.58
CA HIS A 2 38.23 -33.18 -32.87
C HIS A 2 37.16 -33.15 -31.75
N CYS A 3 37.56 -33.12 -30.46
CA CYS A 3 37.91 -31.95 -29.59
C CYS A 3 36.69 -31.38 -28.85
N GLY A 4 36.56 -31.62 -27.52
CA GLY A 4 36.82 -30.63 -26.45
C GLY A 4 35.49 -29.98 -25.99
N VAL A 5 35.17 -29.61 -24.75
CA VAL A 5 35.93 -29.30 -23.53
C VAL A 5 34.96 -29.45 -22.34
N THR A 6 35.46 -29.99 -21.23
CA THR A 6 34.82 -30.02 -19.91
C THR A 6 34.65 -28.60 -19.34
N SER A 7 33.43 -28.20 -18.96
CA SER A 7 33.20 -26.96 -18.20
C SER A 7 32.77 -27.31 -16.77
N THR A 8 33.74 -27.27 -15.87
CA THR A 8 33.53 -27.28 -14.42
C THR A 8 32.89 -25.96 -13.97
N PRO A 9 32.00 -25.97 -12.96
CA PRO A 9 31.49 -24.73 -12.38
C PRO A 9 32.63 -23.94 -11.73
N LYS A 10 32.74 -22.66 -12.09
CA LYS A 10 33.76 -21.75 -11.57
C LYS A 10 33.56 -21.54 -10.06
N PRO A 11 34.64 -21.53 -9.25
CA PRO A 11 34.55 -21.17 -7.84
C PRO A 11 34.09 -19.72 -7.70
N TYR A 12 33.06 -19.50 -6.89
CA TYR A 12 32.67 -18.16 -6.46
C TYR A 12 33.89 -17.48 -5.85
N ARG A 13 34.28 -16.33 -6.43
CA ARG A 13 35.29 -15.46 -5.84
C ARG A 13 34.79 -15.02 -4.48
N THR A 14 35.40 -15.56 -3.42
CA THR A 14 35.39 -14.95 -2.11
C THR A 14 36.12 -13.61 -2.23
N CYS A 15 35.37 -12.52 -2.34
CA CYS A 15 35.89 -11.19 -2.09
C CYS A 15 36.15 -11.09 -0.59
N SER A 16 37.37 -11.46 -0.17
CA SER A 16 37.92 -11.10 1.12
C SER A 16 38.11 -9.58 1.16
N PHE A 17 37.07 -8.84 1.55
CA PHE A 17 37.23 -7.44 1.90
C PHE A 17 37.94 -7.37 3.25
N SER A 18 39.20 -6.97 3.18
CA SER A 18 40.03 -6.59 4.31
C SER A 18 39.28 -5.60 5.21
N LEU A 19 39.21 -5.94 6.50
CA LEU A 19 38.42 -5.29 7.55
C LEU A 19 39.03 -3.96 8.06
N SER A 20 39.80 -3.24 7.24
CA SER A 20 40.65 -2.14 7.71
C SER A 20 40.52 -0.80 6.99
N LYS A 21 39.39 -0.52 6.31
CA LYS A 21 39.15 0.80 5.68
C LYS A 21 37.66 1.20 5.59
N LEU A 22 36.98 1.29 6.73
CA LEU A 22 35.72 2.05 6.87
C LEU A 22 35.64 2.74 8.24
N SER A 23 36.69 3.44 8.63
CA SER A 23 36.59 4.51 9.63
C SER A 23 36.03 5.75 8.95
N GLY A 24 34.71 5.92 8.92
CA GLY A 24 34.15 7.17 8.37
C GLY A 24 32.65 7.24 8.05
N ILE A 25 31.88 6.16 8.16
CA ILE A 25 30.42 6.23 7.97
C ILE A 25 29.75 6.00 9.32
N LYS A 26 29.38 7.10 9.98
CA LYS A 26 28.50 7.05 11.15
C LYS A 26 27.20 6.35 10.72
N LYS A 27 27.01 5.11 11.20
CA LYS A 27 25.68 4.50 11.29
C LYS A 27 24.80 5.47 12.07
N LYS A 28 23.86 6.14 11.40
CA LYS A 28 22.79 6.88 12.07
C LYS A 28 21.68 5.89 12.42
N THR A 29 22.04 4.87 13.17
CA THR A 29 21.12 4.05 13.96
C THR A 29 20.78 4.88 15.18
N ASP A 30 19.66 5.60 15.09
CA ASP A 30 18.85 6.01 16.23
C ASP A 30 17.61 6.70 15.66
N SER A 31 16.58 5.92 15.35
CA SER A 31 15.22 6.45 15.45
C SER A 31 14.98 6.70 16.93
N LYS A 32 15.38 7.90 17.41
CA LYS A 32 15.14 8.33 18.79
C LYS A 32 13.68 8.02 19.13
N PRO A 33 13.40 7.39 20.29
CA PRO A 33 12.04 7.24 20.77
C PRO A 33 11.34 8.59 20.66
N VAL A 34 10.12 8.60 20.14
CA VAL A 34 9.28 9.79 20.20
C VAL A 34 9.10 10.08 21.69
N GLU A 35 9.84 11.08 22.16
CA GLU A 35 9.86 11.51 23.56
C GLU A 35 8.41 11.69 24.05
N PRO A 36 8.06 11.29 25.30
CA PRO A 36 6.67 11.25 25.77
C PRO A 36 5.88 12.54 25.50
N ALA A 37 6.54 13.70 25.60
CA ALA A 37 5.99 15.01 25.26
C ALA A 37 5.61 15.15 23.77
N LYS A 38 6.42 14.62 22.86
CA LYS A 38 6.14 14.61 21.41
C LYS A 38 4.97 13.68 21.06
N LYS A 39 4.84 12.54 21.76
CA LYS A 39 3.68 11.64 21.61
C LYS A 39 2.39 12.35 22.05
N GLN A 40 2.42 13.06 23.18
CA GLN A 40 1.25 13.80 23.69
C GLN A 40 0.82 14.96 22.76
N VAL A 41 1.79 15.70 22.20
CA VAL A 41 1.50 16.77 21.24
C VAL A 41 0.93 16.21 19.93
N LEU A 42 1.45 15.08 19.46
CA LEU A 42 0.95 14.38 18.28
C LEU A 42 -0.50 13.89 18.51
N LEU A 43 -0.77 13.27 19.66
CA LEU A 43 -2.09 12.85 20.12
C LEU A 43 -3.11 14.00 20.08
N GLN A 44 -2.75 15.14 20.68
CA GLN A 44 -3.61 16.33 20.71
C GLN A 44 -3.87 16.90 19.32
N ARG A 45 -2.92 16.77 18.37
CA ARG A 45 -3.13 17.22 16.99
C ARG A 45 -4.05 16.27 16.22
N ILE A 46 -3.82 14.97 16.31
CA ILE A 46 -4.65 13.96 15.63
C ILE A 46 -6.09 13.99 16.13
N SER A 47 -6.30 14.20 17.44
CA SER A 47 -7.65 14.29 18.00
C SER A 47 -8.42 15.52 17.50
N ARG A 48 -7.73 16.63 17.21
CA ARG A 48 -8.33 17.90 16.77
C ARG A 48 -8.61 18.00 15.27
N CYS A 49 -8.06 17.09 14.46
CA CYS A 49 -8.29 17.08 13.01
C CYS A 49 -9.36 16.03 12.65
N GLU A 50 -10.34 16.38 11.84
CA GLU A 50 -11.38 15.47 11.35
C GLU A 50 -11.54 15.59 9.84
N GLY A 51 -12.06 14.53 9.20
CA GLY A 51 -12.34 14.51 7.76
C GLY A 51 -11.13 14.91 6.91
N GLU A 52 -11.36 15.79 5.94
CA GLU A 52 -10.31 16.29 5.04
C GLU A 52 -9.16 16.99 5.77
N LYS A 53 -9.42 17.66 6.91
CA LYS A 53 -8.35 18.31 7.69
C LYS A 53 -7.38 17.28 8.25
N TYR A 54 -7.88 16.10 8.64
CA TYR A 54 -7.05 14.99 9.06
C TYR A 54 -6.23 14.45 7.89
N LEU A 55 -6.84 14.19 6.74
CA LEU A 55 -6.11 13.71 5.56
C LEU A 55 -5.01 14.68 5.12
N LYS A 56 -5.30 15.99 5.12
CA LYS A 56 -4.30 17.03 4.84
C LYS A 56 -3.15 16.99 5.84
N TRP A 57 -3.46 16.84 7.12
CA TRP A 57 -2.44 16.71 8.16
C TRP A 57 -1.57 15.46 7.96
N VAL A 58 -2.15 14.32 7.59
CA VAL A 58 -1.41 13.08 7.28
C VAL A 58 -0.50 13.30 6.08
N LYS A 59 -1.00 13.93 5.01
CA LYS A 59 -0.18 14.27 3.84
C LYS A 59 1.03 15.14 4.23
N ASP A 60 0.80 16.21 4.99
CA ASP A 60 1.87 17.08 5.50
C ASP A 60 2.85 16.32 6.41
N PHE A 61 2.36 15.36 7.20
CA PHE A 61 3.19 14.50 8.04
C PHE A 61 4.09 13.61 7.19
N VAL A 62 3.55 12.95 6.16
CA VAL A 62 4.32 12.06 5.27
C VAL A 62 5.41 12.86 4.57
N SER A 63 5.09 13.99 3.94
CA SER A 63 6.09 14.80 3.22
C SER A 63 7.20 15.32 4.15
N LYS A 64 6.89 15.64 5.43
CA LYS A 64 7.90 16.08 6.41
C LYS A 64 8.80 14.96 6.93
N ASN A 65 8.31 13.73 6.92
CA ASN A 65 9.00 12.57 7.49
C ASN A 65 9.40 11.56 6.40
N LYS A 66 9.47 11.99 5.15
CA LYS A 66 9.81 11.15 4.01
C LYS A 66 11.14 10.44 4.21
N SER A 67 11.19 9.16 3.82
CA SER A 67 12.32 8.26 3.98
C SER A 67 12.74 7.99 5.44
N MET A 68 11.89 8.35 6.40
CA MET A 68 12.06 7.86 7.77
C MET A 68 11.65 6.40 7.86
N CYS A 69 12.52 5.60 8.48
CA CYS A 69 12.25 4.20 8.80
C CYS A 69 11.86 4.05 10.28
N VAL A 70 10.75 3.34 10.51
CA VAL A 70 10.22 2.99 11.83
C VAL A 70 10.21 1.48 11.96
N HIS A 71 11.16 0.95 12.74
CA HIS A 71 11.19 -0.46 13.11
C HIS A 71 9.96 -0.83 13.94
N LEU A 72 9.14 -1.76 13.45
CA LEU A 72 7.93 -2.19 14.13
C LEU A 72 8.25 -3.21 15.23
N LYS A 73 7.53 -3.09 16.35
CA LYS A 73 7.52 -4.12 17.40
C LYS A 73 6.65 -5.30 17.00
N LYS A 74 5.59 -5.05 16.23
CA LYS A 74 4.66 -6.04 15.71
C LYS A 74 4.20 -5.65 14.30
N PRO A 75 4.29 -6.53 13.29
CA PRO A 75 5.00 -7.82 13.34
C PRO A 75 6.52 -7.62 13.56
N SER A 76 7.19 -8.61 14.15
CA SER A 76 8.62 -8.51 14.47
C SER A 76 9.47 -8.59 13.20
N GLY A 77 10.51 -7.77 13.11
CA GLY A 77 11.39 -7.71 11.94
C GLY A 77 10.85 -6.89 10.77
N ALA A 78 9.64 -6.33 10.91
CA ALA A 78 9.06 -5.47 9.90
C ALA A 78 9.44 -3.99 10.10
N ASP A 79 9.61 -3.29 8.98
CA ASP A 79 10.01 -1.90 8.93
C ASP A 79 8.98 -1.09 8.14
N LEU A 80 8.43 -0.04 8.74
CA LEU A 80 7.64 0.96 8.04
C LEU A 80 8.56 2.05 7.49
N TRP A 81 8.54 2.23 6.18
CA TRP A 81 9.16 3.34 5.48
C TRP A 81 8.10 4.38 5.17
N ILE A 82 8.21 5.57 5.77
CA ILE A 82 7.32 6.70 5.49
C ILE A 82 7.64 7.23 4.11
N GLU A 83 6.71 7.04 3.17
CA GLU A 83 6.90 7.34 1.77
C GLU A 83 5.59 7.81 1.14
N GLU A 84 5.71 8.70 0.17
CA GLU A 84 4.60 9.12 -0.66
C GLU A 84 4.29 8.05 -1.72
N LEU A 85 3.09 8.09 -2.31
CA LEU A 85 2.62 7.10 -3.30
C LEU A 85 3.63 6.91 -4.44
N GLU A 86 4.27 7.99 -4.86
CA GLU A 86 5.23 8.05 -5.96
C GLU A 86 6.50 7.22 -5.69
N ASN A 87 6.74 6.82 -4.45
CA ASN A 87 7.90 5.99 -4.06
C ASN A 87 7.47 4.55 -3.69
N THR A 88 6.24 4.17 -4.04
CA THR A 88 5.74 2.80 -3.94
C THR A 88 5.76 2.14 -5.33
N LYS A 89 5.56 0.82 -5.38
CA LYS A 89 5.37 0.10 -6.65
C LYS A 89 4.15 0.57 -7.48
N TYR A 90 3.25 1.36 -6.88
CA TYR A 90 2.06 1.93 -7.52
C TYR A 90 2.26 3.39 -7.99
N ASN A 91 3.52 3.82 -8.15
CA ASN A 91 3.82 5.16 -8.66
C ASN A 91 3.17 5.41 -10.04
N GLY A 92 2.40 6.50 -10.15
CA GLY A 92 1.68 6.87 -11.36
C GLY A 92 0.37 6.11 -11.57
N ASP A 93 0.00 5.22 -10.65
CA ASP A 93 -1.25 4.46 -10.67
C ASP A 93 -2.26 5.05 -9.68
N ASP A 94 -2.63 6.32 -9.94
CA ASP A 94 -3.64 7.03 -9.15
C ASP A 94 -5.01 6.32 -9.19
N ASP A 95 -5.27 5.57 -10.26
CA ASP A 95 -6.50 4.79 -10.45
C ASP A 95 -6.57 3.62 -9.46
N GLU A 96 -5.46 2.93 -9.20
CA GLU A 96 -5.39 1.85 -8.22
C GLU A 96 -5.62 2.37 -6.79
N VAL A 97 -5.04 3.52 -6.41
CA VAL A 97 -5.30 4.11 -5.08
C VAL A 97 -6.76 4.52 -4.93
N ASN A 98 -7.32 5.09 -5.99
CA ASN A 98 -8.73 5.44 -6.07
C ASN A 98 -9.64 4.20 -6.03
N ALA A 99 -9.19 3.07 -6.59
CA ALA A 99 -9.88 1.79 -6.54
C ALA A 99 -9.97 1.24 -5.11
N TRP A 100 -8.90 1.35 -4.30
CA TRP A 100 -8.93 0.92 -2.88
C TRP A 100 -10.01 1.63 -2.09
N GLY A 101 -10.19 2.94 -2.32
CA GLY A 101 -11.22 3.74 -1.68
C GLY A 101 -12.64 3.48 -2.18
N LYS A 102 -12.81 2.90 -3.37
CA LYS A 102 -14.13 2.71 -4.03
C LYS A 102 -14.65 1.29 -4.00
N PHE A 103 -13.78 0.30 -4.09
CA PHE A 103 -14.18 -1.08 -4.38
C PHE A 103 -13.92 -2.05 -3.23
N TYR A 104 -12.99 -1.73 -2.35
CA TYR A 104 -12.63 -2.58 -1.22
C TYR A 104 -13.40 -2.22 0.06
N LEU A 105 -13.83 -0.98 0.21
CA LEU A 105 -14.56 -0.56 1.41
C LEU A 105 -16.06 -0.42 1.11
N PRO A 106 -16.95 -0.70 2.08
CA PRO A 106 -18.40 -0.54 1.91
C PRO A 106 -18.84 0.87 1.52
N GLU A 107 -18.02 1.87 1.84
CA GLU A 107 -18.27 3.27 1.54
C GLU A 107 -17.15 3.78 0.63
N ILE A 108 -17.53 4.62 -0.33
CA ILE A 108 -16.56 5.35 -1.16
C ILE A 108 -15.83 6.36 -0.27
N VAL A 109 -14.53 6.16 -0.12
CA VAL A 109 -13.68 6.99 0.74
C VAL A 109 -12.42 7.44 0.01
N LYS A 110 -11.84 8.53 0.48
CA LYS A 110 -10.51 8.96 0.06
C LYS A 110 -9.45 8.32 0.96
N MET A 111 -8.54 7.57 0.33
CA MET A 111 -7.38 6.99 1.01
C MET A 111 -6.19 7.95 0.91
N GLN A 112 -5.38 8.01 1.97
CA GLN A 112 -4.12 8.74 2.02
C GLN A 112 -3.00 7.77 2.39
N VAL A 113 -2.05 7.58 1.47
CA VAL A 113 -0.86 6.75 1.69
C VAL A 113 0.03 7.38 2.75
N ILE A 114 0.55 6.53 3.63
CA ILE A 114 1.51 6.85 4.70
C ILE A 114 2.90 6.33 4.33
N GLY A 115 2.99 5.17 3.69
CA GLY A 115 4.25 4.54 3.34
C GLY A 115 4.12 3.05 3.05
N VAL A 116 5.24 2.34 3.09
CA VAL A 116 5.30 0.89 2.82
C VAL A 116 5.90 0.14 3.99
N VAL A 117 5.31 -1.00 4.33
CA VAL A 117 5.84 -1.92 5.33
C VAL A 117 6.54 -3.08 4.62
N LYS A 118 7.81 -3.29 4.96
CA LYS A 118 8.66 -4.37 4.45
C LYS A 118 9.00 -5.35 5.57
N GLY A 119 9.39 -6.57 5.22
CA GLY A 119 9.74 -7.60 6.21
C GLY A 119 8.53 -8.23 6.91
N THR A 120 7.36 -8.16 6.27
CA THR A 120 6.15 -8.89 6.68
C THR A 120 6.02 -10.19 5.89
N SER A 121 5.04 -11.02 6.23
CA SER A 121 4.65 -12.18 5.42
C SER A 121 3.80 -11.81 4.19
N CYS A 122 3.89 -10.55 3.72
CA CYS A 122 3.12 -10.07 2.57
C CYS A 122 3.58 -10.80 1.30
N PRO A 123 2.65 -11.32 0.47
CA PRO A 123 2.99 -12.03 -0.77
C PRO A 123 3.74 -11.16 -1.79
N CYS A 124 3.53 -9.86 -1.70
CA CYS A 124 3.93 -8.86 -2.68
C CYS A 124 5.16 -8.04 -2.27
N ASP A 125 5.90 -8.48 -1.24
CA ASP A 125 7.07 -7.85 -0.60
C ASP A 125 6.86 -6.45 0.01
N GLU A 126 5.85 -5.70 -0.43
CA GLU A 126 5.50 -4.35 0.04
C GLU A 126 4.02 -4.29 0.43
N LEU A 127 3.75 -4.10 1.72
CA LEU A 127 2.41 -3.79 2.23
C LEU A 127 2.23 -2.26 2.23
N VAL A 128 1.34 -1.73 1.39
CA VAL A 128 1.10 -0.28 1.34
C VAL A 128 0.22 0.14 2.51
N LEU A 129 0.77 0.97 3.39
CA LEU A 129 0.05 1.49 4.56
C LEU A 129 -0.61 2.83 4.22
N MET A 130 -1.89 2.94 4.56
CA MET A 130 -2.73 4.10 4.27
C MET A 130 -3.76 4.34 5.37
N THR A 131 -4.44 5.48 5.31
CA THR A 131 -5.52 5.86 6.23
C THR A 131 -6.65 6.54 5.48
N ARG A 132 -7.83 6.57 6.09
CA ARG A 132 -8.96 7.40 5.66
C ARG A 132 -9.39 8.35 6.77
N GLU A 133 -10.48 9.07 6.54
CA GLU A 133 -11.03 10.10 7.44
C GLU A 133 -11.37 9.60 8.84
N ASP A 134 -11.68 8.30 8.98
CA ASP A 134 -11.94 7.64 10.25
C ASP A 134 -10.69 7.36 11.09
N LYS A 135 -9.51 7.77 10.59
CA LYS A 135 -8.20 7.68 11.26
C LYS A 135 -7.69 6.26 11.52
N LYS A 136 -8.37 5.25 10.96
CA LYS A 136 -7.92 3.85 11.01
C LYS A 136 -6.83 3.61 9.96
N LEU A 137 -5.98 2.64 10.23
CA LEU A 137 -4.90 2.26 9.31
C LEU A 137 -5.27 1.02 8.53
N TYR A 138 -5.02 1.08 7.24
CA TYR A 138 -5.25 0.00 6.29
C TYR A 138 -3.94 -0.39 5.61
N GLY A 139 -3.75 -1.69 5.41
CA GLY A 139 -2.61 -2.24 4.68
C GLY A 139 -3.10 -2.97 3.43
N TYR A 140 -2.64 -2.57 2.25
CA TYR A 140 -2.93 -3.28 1.00
C TYR A 140 -1.76 -4.17 0.61
N ASP A 141 -2.02 -5.46 0.46
CA ASP A 141 -0.99 -6.47 0.20
C ASP A 141 -0.91 -6.93 -1.26
N GLY A 142 -1.62 -6.22 -2.15
CA GLY A 142 -1.70 -6.55 -3.58
C GLY A 142 -2.96 -7.32 -3.96
N GLU A 143 -3.69 -7.88 -3.01
CA GLU A 143 -4.95 -8.60 -3.25
C GLU A 143 -6.06 -8.18 -2.29
N GLU A 144 -5.76 -8.01 -1.01
CA GLU A 144 -6.73 -7.69 0.04
C GLU A 144 -6.36 -6.38 0.76
N LEU A 145 -7.39 -5.67 1.22
CA LEU A 145 -7.23 -4.53 2.12
C LEU A 145 -7.43 -4.99 3.57
N HIS A 146 -6.40 -4.86 4.40
CA HIS A 146 -6.41 -5.25 5.81
C HIS A 146 -6.65 -4.04 6.71
N LEU A 147 -7.56 -4.14 7.69
CA LEU A 147 -7.64 -3.15 8.77
C LEU A 147 -6.55 -3.47 9.81
N VAL A 148 -5.37 -2.88 9.64
CA VAL A 148 -4.17 -3.24 10.41
C VAL A 148 -4.03 -2.49 11.73
N ALA A 149 -4.75 -1.38 11.93
CA ALA A 149 -4.86 -0.72 13.22
C ALA A 149 -6.15 0.10 13.34
N SER A 150 -6.64 0.24 14.57
CA SER A 150 -7.83 1.04 14.86
C SER A 150 -7.55 2.55 14.89
N SER A 151 -6.28 2.95 15.00
CA SER A 151 -5.90 4.36 15.00
C SER A 151 -4.46 4.57 14.58
N PHE A 152 -4.16 5.75 14.06
CA PHE A 152 -2.80 6.24 13.82
C PHE A 152 -1.89 6.18 15.06
N LEU A 153 -2.45 6.10 16.27
CA LEU A 153 -1.70 6.06 17.52
C LEU A 153 -0.98 4.73 17.74
N GLU A 154 -1.54 3.63 17.24
CA GLU A 154 -0.87 2.33 17.32
C GLU A 154 0.46 2.34 16.53
N LEU A 155 0.58 3.20 15.52
CA LEU A 155 1.84 3.44 14.84
C LEU A 155 2.89 4.12 15.73
N CYS A 156 2.48 4.95 16.71
CA CYS A 156 3.38 5.52 17.71
C CYS A 156 3.93 4.43 18.65
N ASP A 157 3.12 3.41 18.92
CA ASP A 157 3.52 2.24 19.67
C ASP A 157 4.27 1.21 18.81
N LYS A 158 4.43 1.51 17.52
CA LYS A 158 5.15 0.76 16.50
C LYS A 158 4.51 -0.62 16.27
N THR A 159 3.18 -0.68 16.32
CA THR A 159 2.41 -1.93 16.19
C THR A 159 1.37 -1.80 15.09
N ILE A 160 1.33 -2.80 14.22
CA ILE A 160 0.22 -3.07 13.30
C ILE A 160 -0.12 -4.57 13.37
N GLU A 161 -1.37 -4.91 13.06
CA GLU A 161 -1.83 -6.28 12.92
C GLU A 161 -1.80 -6.68 11.45
N TYR A 162 -0.80 -7.46 11.06
CA TYR A 162 -0.72 -8.03 9.72
C TYR A 162 -0.23 -9.49 9.76
N PRO A 163 -0.93 -10.44 9.09
CA PRO A 163 -2.23 -10.26 8.43
C PRO A 163 -3.33 -9.88 9.43
N ALA A 164 -4.20 -8.94 9.06
CA ALA A 164 -5.30 -8.53 9.94
C ALA A 164 -6.43 -9.56 9.97
N SER A 165 -7.09 -9.67 11.11
CA SER A 165 -8.34 -10.42 11.27
C SER A 165 -9.47 -9.88 10.39
N LYS A 166 -9.60 -8.54 10.28
CA LYS A 166 -10.58 -7.89 9.39
C LYS A 166 -9.93 -7.50 8.07
N ARG A 167 -10.51 -7.99 6.98
CA ARG A 167 -10.04 -7.82 5.60
C ARG A 167 -11.19 -7.49 4.68
N TYR A 168 -10.87 -6.94 3.53
CA TYR A 168 -11.82 -6.65 2.48
C TYR A 168 -11.24 -7.04 1.13
N TYR A 169 -12.06 -7.67 0.28
CA TYR A 169 -11.67 -8.10 -1.06
C TYR A 169 -12.14 -7.10 -2.11
N ASN A 170 -11.60 -7.19 -3.32
CA ASN A 170 -12.03 -6.34 -4.42
C ASN A 170 -13.50 -6.61 -4.79
N GLY A 171 -14.34 -5.58 -4.70
CA GLY A 171 -15.78 -5.69 -4.93
C GLY A 171 -16.62 -5.87 -3.66
N GLU A 172 -15.99 -5.90 -2.48
CA GLU A 172 -16.68 -5.87 -1.18
C GLU A 172 -17.71 -4.73 -1.11
N ALA A 173 -17.43 -3.58 -1.73
CA ALA A 173 -18.33 -2.44 -1.81
C ALA A 173 -19.72 -2.78 -2.41
N PHE A 174 -19.80 -3.86 -3.18
CA PHE A 174 -21.01 -4.28 -3.89
C PHE A 174 -21.62 -5.57 -3.36
N LYS A 175 -21.11 -6.12 -2.25
CA LYS A 175 -21.57 -7.42 -1.73
C LYS A 175 -23.07 -7.46 -1.41
N ASP A 176 -23.64 -6.31 -1.04
CA ASP A 176 -25.04 -6.16 -0.65
C ASP A 176 -25.91 -5.62 -1.82
N MET A 177 -25.37 -5.51 -3.03
CA MET A 177 -26.11 -5.05 -4.20
C MET A 177 -27.14 -6.09 -4.66
N THR A 178 -28.39 -5.64 -4.81
CA THR A 178 -29.49 -6.48 -5.31
C THR A 178 -29.56 -6.48 -6.85
N GLU A 179 -30.27 -7.45 -7.43
CA GLU A 179 -30.54 -7.48 -8.88
C GLU A 179 -31.28 -6.21 -9.34
N GLU A 180 -32.19 -5.69 -8.52
CA GLU A 180 -32.90 -4.43 -8.80
C GLU A 180 -31.93 -3.25 -8.85
N ASP A 181 -30.95 -3.19 -7.94
CA ASP A 181 -29.96 -2.13 -7.93
C ASP A 181 -29.00 -2.25 -9.13
N TRP A 182 -28.58 -3.46 -9.48
CA TRP A 182 -27.82 -3.72 -10.72
C TRP A 182 -28.61 -3.33 -11.97
N LYS A 183 -29.92 -3.58 -11.99
CA LYS A 183 -30.80 -3.16 -13.09
C LYS A 183 -30.84 -1.64 -13.20
N LYS A 184 -30.94 -0.91 -12.08
CA LYS A 184 -30.88 0.56 -12.09
C LYS A 184 -29.55 1.05 -12.66
N VAL A 185 -28.42 0.46 -12.24
CA VAL A 185 -27.08 0.80 -12.75
C VAL A 185 -26.97 0.55 -14.25
N LYS A 186 -27.42 -0.62 -14.74
CA LYS A 186 -27.43 -0.95 -16.17
C LYS A 186 -28.26 0.03 -17.01
N MET A 187 -29.39 0.49 -16.47
CA MET A 187 -30.28 1.44 -17.15
C MET A 187 -29.83 2.90 -17.05
N SER A 188 -28.80 3.20 -16.25
CA SER A 188 -28.23 4.55 -16.14
C SER A 188 -27.55 5.01 -17.44
N ASP A 189 -27.28 6.30 -17.58
CA ASP A 189 -26.57 6.85 -18.74
C ASP A 189 -25.21 6.18 -18.95
N VAL A 190 -24.46 5.98 -17.86
CA VAL A 190 -23.17 5.30 -17.89
C VAL A 190 -23.34 3.82 -18.28
N GLY A 191 -24.31 3.14 -17.68
CA GLY A 191 -24.59 1.73 -17.99
C GLY A 191 -24.96 1.50 -19.45
N ARG A 192 -25.82 2.35 -20.01
CA ARG A 192 -26.22 2.30 -21.43
C ARG A 192 -25.04 2.55 -22.36
N LYS A 193 -24.22 3.57 -22.07
CA LYS A 193 -23.03 3.89 -22.85
C LYS A 193 -22.03 2.72 -22.86
N LEU A 194 -21.76 2.12 -21.69
CA LEU A 194 -20.88 0.95 -21.58
C LEU A 194 -21.42 -0.24 -22.39
N GLN A 195 -22.74 -0.45 -22.41
CA GLN A 195 -23.36 -1.52 -23.20
C GLN A 195 -23.23 -1.28 -24.71
N GLU A 196 -23.38 -0.04 -25.16
CA GLU A 196 -23.16 0.35 -26.57
C GLU A 196 -21.70 0.16 -27.00
N GLU A 197 -20.75 0.60 -26.16
CA GLU A 197 -19.32 0.41 -26.40
C GLU A 197 -18.94 -1.07 -26.47
N HIS A 198 -19.45 -1.89 -25.55
CA HIS A 198 -19.24 -3.34 -25.58
C HIS A 198 -19.78 -3.96 -26.87
N LYS A 199 -20.99 -3.60 -27.29
CA LYS A 199 -21.60 -4.10 -28.53
C LYS A 199 -20.77 -3.71 -29.76
N LYS A 200 -20.24 -2.48 -29.79
CA LYS A 200 -19.37 -2.02 -30.87
C LYS A 200 -18.09 -2.85 -30.96
N LEU A 201 -17.41 -3.07 -29.83
CA LEU A 201 -16.19 -3.87 -29.76
C LEU A 201 -16.42 -5.33 -30.18
N VAL A 202 -17.51 -5.95 -29.75
CA VAL A 202 -17.87 -7.33 -30.14
C VAL A 202 -18.12 -7.42 -31.65
N ASN A 203 -18.84 -6.47 -32.23
CA ASN A 203 -19.11 -6.48 -33.68
C ASN A 203 -17.82 -6.29 -34.50
N GLU A 204 -16.92 -5.41 -34.06
CA GLU A 204 -15.62 -5.16 -34.73
C GLU A 204 -14.71 -6.39 -34.68
N THR A 205 -14.60 -7.04 -33.53
CA THR A 205 -13.79 -8.26 -33.35
C THR A 205 -14.37 -9.48 -34.07
N GLN A 206 -15.69 -9.62 -34.08
CA GLN A 206 -16.36 -10.70 -34.80
C GLN A 206 -16.23 -10.52 -36.32
N SER A 207 -16.28 -9.28 -36.82
CA SER A 207 -16.03 -8.99 -38.24
C SER A 207 -14.58 -9.25 -38.64
N ALA A 208 -13.61 -8.99 -37.74
CA ALA A 208 -12.19 -9.25 -38.00
C ALA A 208 -11.82 -10.74 -37.95
N PHE A 209 -12.60 -11.58 -37.26
CA PHE A 209 -12.37 -13.03 -37.18
C PHE A 209 -13.03 -13.82 -38.31
N VAL A 210 -14.09 -13.27 -38.92
CA VAL A 210 -14.88 -13.91 -39.98
C VAL A 210 -14.50 -13.41 -41.39
N ALA A 211 -13.65 -12.38 -41.49
CA ALA A 211 -13.07 -11.86 -42.74
C ALA A 211 -11.77 -12.58 -43.12
#